data_AF-I2JFV3-F1
#
_entry.id   AF-I2JFV3-F1
#
_cell.length_a   1.000
_cell.length_b   1.000
_cell.length_c   1.000
_cell.angle_alpha   90.00
_cell.angle_beta   90.00
_cell.angle_gamma   90.00
#
_symmetry.space_group_name_H-M   'P 1'
#
loop_
_entity.id
_entity.type
_entity.pdbx_description
1 polymer ?
#
loop_
_entity_poly.entity_id
_entity_poly.type
_entity_poly.pdbx_seq_one_letter_code
_entity_poly.pdbx_strand_id
1 'polypeptide(L)'
;MLTSKGTIQGYNGVATVDKKHQIIVDAQAFGEGQEHHTLKPVLGRVENRFERLNIDASIYGKGLIITADTGFANEANNEFLKKNRINAYIPDNQFRQRDPKFKDQKAKYGKRHRDTVKGQKSVIPASEFTLNVTKKTCHCPAGNEMWLHSEGTTTGGKLKLSFEGKLTDCRHCPIKTDCMRNPASADTRHGHGRQVAFTIDSGKTATDWMKKRVDSAKGKLIYSHRMSVVEPVFGNIGTNKGLNRFSLRGKDKVQGQWQLYCLVHNIEKLSRYGRIGLH
;
A
#
# COMPACT_ATOMS: atom_id res chain seq x y z
N MET A 1 13.34 9.20 -2.12
CA MET A 1 13.50 7.95 -2.90
C MET A 1 14.92 7.43 -2.70
N LEU A 2 15.12 6.11 -2.54
CA LEU A 2 16.45 5.51 -2.58
C LEU A 2 16.90 5.41 -4.04
N THR A 3 18.08 5.95 -4.33
CA THR A 3 18.78 5.75 -5.60
C THR A 3 20.13 5.07 -5.34
N SER A 4 20.76 4.53 -6.39
CA SER A 4 22.09 3.90 -6.30
C SER A 4 23.20 4.85 -5.82
N LYS A 5 22.94 6.16 -5.73
CA LYS A 5 23.86 7.20 -5.24
C LYS A 5 23.45 7.83 -3.90
N GLY A 6 22.51 7.22 -3.17
CA GLY A 6 22.02 7.70 -1.88
C GLY A 6 20.53 8.06 -1.87
N THR A 7 20.04 8.55 -0.72
CA THR A 7 18.65 8.97 -0.54
C THR A 7 18.47 10.39 -1.08
N ILE A 8 17.77 10.54 -2.20
CA ILE A 8 17.31 11.86 -2.65
C ILE A 8 16.06 12.19 -1.86
N GLN A 9 16.17 13.16 -0.94
CA GLN A 9 15.02 13.79 -0.31
C GLN A 9 14.31 14.62 -1.39
N GLY A 10 13.08 14.24 -1.71
CA GLY A 10 12.29 14.81 -2.79
C GLY A 10 10.85 14.92 -2.37
N TYR A 11 10.09 15.76 -3.08
CA TYR A 11 8.67 15.90 -2.85
C TYR A 11 7.88 15.08 -3.86
N ASN A 12 6.73 14.57 -3.44
CA ASN A 12 5.74 13.94 -4.30
C ASN A 12 4.58 14.94 -4.50
N GLY A 13 4.25 15.22 -5.76
CA GLY A 13 3.09 16.03 -6.13
C GLY A 13 1.84 15.16 -6.21
N VAL A 14 0.89 15.38 -5.31
CA VAL A 14 -0.41 14.71 -5.27
C VAL A 14 -1.46 15.67 -5.83
N ALA A 15 -2.34 15.17 -6.69
CA ALA A 15 -3.48 15.90 -7.23
C ALA A 15 -4.78 15.13 -7.04
N THR A 16 -5.84 15.85 -6.68
CA THR A 16 -7.22 15.37 -6.70
C THR A 16 -7.88 15.88 -7.96
N VAL A 17 -8.44 14.99 -8.76
CA VAL A 17 -8.94 15.28 -10.11
C VAL A 17 -10.38 14.82 -10.23
N ASP A 18 -11.23 15.64 -10.85
CA ASP A 18 -12.60 15.25 -11.16
C ASP A 18 -12.63 14.25 -12.33
N LYS A 19 -13.53 13.26 -12.26
CA LYS A 19 -13.64 12.21 -13.30
C LYS A 19 -14.15 12.73 -14.64
N LYS A 20 -15.08 13.69 -14.64
CA LYS A 20 -15.87 14.08 -15.83
C LYS A 20 -15.07 14.97 -16.76
N HIS A 21 -14.33 15.93 -16.21
CA HIS A 21 -13.65 16.98 -16.95
C HIS A 21 -12.14 16.97 -16.77
N GLN A 22 -11.60 16.11 -15.90
CA GLN A 22 -10.16 16.04 -15.59
C GLN A 22 -9.61 17.36 -15.04
N ILE A 23 -10.45 18.14 -14.36
CA ILE A 23 -10.07 19.36 -13.64
C ILE A 23 -9.49 18.97 -12.29
N ILE A 24 -8.34 19.55 -11.98
CA ILE A 24 -7.66 19.38 -10.70
C ILE A 24 -8.37 20.25 -9.67
N VAL A 25 -8.98 19.63 -8.67
CA VAL A 25 -9.69 20.33 -7.58
C VAL A 25 -8.80 20.63 -6.38
N ASP A 26 -7.72 19.86 -6.19
CA ASP A 26 -6.71 20.10 -5.18
C ASP A 26 -5.34 19.58 -5.60
N ALA A 27 -4.27 20.22 -5.13
CA ALA A 27 -2.89 19.90 -5.47
C ALA A 27 -1.96 20.19 -4.28
N GLN A 28 -1.23 19.17 -3.82
CA GLN A 28 -0.37 19.22 -2.63
C GLN A 28 0.98 18.54 -2.85
N ALA A 29 2.05 19.11 -2.30
CA ALA A 29 3.39 18.55 -2.33
C ALA A 29 3.77 18.00 -0.95
N PHE A 30 4.19 16.73 -0.91
CA PHE A 30 4.57 16.03 0.33
C PHE A 30 6.05 15.66 0.31
N GLY A 31 6.78 15.97 1.39
CA GLY A 31 8.23 15.79 1.51
C GLY A 31 8.67 14.40 1.99
N GLU A 32 7.78 13.41 1.93
CA GLU A 32 8.02 12.05 2.43
C GLU A 32 7.80 11.04 1.30
N GLY A 33 8.66 10.02 1.23
CA GLY A 33 8.61 9.02 0.15
C GLY A 33 7.44 8.03 0.26
N GLN A 34 6.74 7.96 1.40
CA GLN A 34 5.59 7.09 1.61
C GLN A 34 4.30 7.93 1.57
N GLU A 35 3.49 7.73 0.54
CA GLU A 35 2.21 8.45 0.33
C GLU A 35 1.13 8.04 1.36
N HIS A 36 1.41 7.04 2.18
CA HIS A 36 0.51 6.48 3.20
C HIS A 36 -0.08 7.52 4.16
N HIS A 37 0.65 8.58 4.53
CA HIS A 37 0.16 9.62 5.43
C HIS A 37 -0.62 10.74 4.73
N THR A 38 -0.66 10.73 3.40
CA THR A 38 -1.12 11.88 2.62
C THR A 38 -2.63 11.87 2.31
N LEU A 39 -3.30 10.71 2.40
CA LEU A 39 -4.72 10.60 2.07
C LEU A 39 -5.61 11.49 2.94
N LYS A 40 -5.45 11.42 4.27
CA LYS A 40 -6.28 12.20 5.21
C LYS A 40 -6.10 13.72 5.01
N PRO A 41 -4.87 14.26 4.94
CA PRO A 41 -4.65 15.67 4.59
C PRO A 41 -5.28 16.07 3.26
N VAL A 42 -5.21 15.23 2.23
CA VAL A 42 -5.82 15.51 0.93
C VAL A 42 -7.33 15.60 1.03
N LEU A 43 -7.97 14.59 1.64
CA LEU A 43 -9.43 14.58 1.76
C LEU A 43 -9.94 15.74 2.61
N GLY A 44 -9.28 16.05 3.73
CA GLY A 44 -9.65 17.18 4.58
C GLY A 44 -9.47 18.53 3.89
N ARG A 45 -8.40 18.72 3.09
CA ARG A 45 -8.21 19.96 2.33
C ARG A 45 -9.28 20.16 1.27
N VAL A 46 -9.72 19.09 0.60
CA VAL A 46 -10.80 19.14 -0.39
C VAL A 46 -12.11 19.50 0.31
N GLU A 47 -12.45 18.86 1.43
CA GLU A 47 -13.66 19.16 2.21
C GLU A 47 -13.69 20.62 2.68
N ASN A 48 -12.63 21.06 3.36
CA ASN A 48 -12.49 22.46 3.81
C ASN A 48 -12.57 23.46 2.66
N ARG A 49 -12.08 23.10 1.46
CA ARG A 49 -12.16 23.96 0.27
C ARG A 49 -13.61 24.10 -0.21
N PHE A 50 -14.35 22.99 -0.28
CA PHE A 50 -15.74 23.00 -0.75
C PHE A 50 -16.66 23.71 0.24
N GLU A 51 -16.41 23.54 1.53
CA GLU A 51 -17.10 24.26 2.60
C GLU A 51 -16.80 25.77 2.53
N ARG A 52 -15.51 26.16 2.49
CA ARG A 52 -15.10 27.57 2.43
C ARG A 52 -15.60 28.30 1.18
N LEU A 53 -15.77 27.59 0.06
CA LEU A 53 -16.30 28.16 -1.19
C LEU A 53 -17.84 28.10 -1.25
N ASN A 54 -18.50 27.63 -0.19
CA ASN A 54 -19.96 27.45 -0.11
C ASN A 54 -20.53 26.62 -1.27
N ILE A 55 -19.75 25.63 -1.74
CA ILE A 55 -20.18 24.70 -2.80
C ILE A 55 -20.94 23.52 -2.17
N ASP A 56 -20.36 22.95 -1.11
CA ASP A 56 -20.95 21.82 -0.39
C ASP A 56 -20.28 21.64 0.98
N ALA A 57 -21.08 21.57 2.04
CA ALA A 57 -20.60 21.37 3.41
C ALA A 57 -20.28 19.91 3.75
N SER A 58 -20.71 18.93 2.93
CA SER A 58 -20.44 17.51 3.20
C SER A 58 -20.34 16.70 1.91
N ILE A 59 -19.28 16.97 1.14
CA ILE A 59 -19.03 16.32 -0.16
C ILE A 59 -18.99 14.79 -0.09
N TYR A 60 -18.48 14.22 1.01
CA TYR A 60 -18.31 12.77 1.15
C TYR A 60 -19.59 12.07 1.61
N GLY A 61 -20.56 12.79 2.17
CA GLY A 61 -21.84 12.25 2.63
C GLY A 61 -22.81 11.89 1.50
N LYS A 62 -22.64 12.48 0.32
CA LYS A 62 -23.58 12.37 -0.82
C LYS A 62 -23.28 11.22 -1.79
N GLY A 63 -22.49 10.23 -1.35
CA GLY A 63 -22.16 9.07 -2.18
C GLY A 63 -21.03 9.28 -3.19
N LEU A 64 -20.31 10.41 -3.11
CA LEU A 64 -19.12 10.69 -3.93
C LEU A 64 -18.12 9.54 -3.85
N ILE A 65 -17.69 9.05 -5.02
CA ILE A 65 -16.74 7.94 -5.11
C ILE A 65 -15.31 8.49 -5.14
N ILE A 66 -14.48 7.99 -4.24
CA ILE A 66 -13.05 8.32 -4.17
C ILE A 66 -12.22 7.12 -4.64
N THR A 67 -11.30 7.36 -5.57
CA THR A 67 -10.31 6.37 -6.02
C THR A 67 -8.90 6.92 -5.83
N ALA A 68 -7.96 6.08 -5.37
CA ALA A 68 -6.56 6.47 -5.22
C ALA A 68 -5.62 5.33 -5.68
N ASP A 69 -4.32 5.64 -5.78
CA ASP A 69 -3.31 4.62 -6.11
C ASP A 69 -3.08 3.63 -4.97
N THR A 70 -2.44 2.51 -5.28
CA THR A 70 -1.99 1.52 -4.29
C THR A 70 -1.01 2.11 -3.28
N GLY A 71 -0.32 3.21 -3.63
CA GLY A 71 0.52 3.99 -2.70
C GLY A 71 -0.24 4.54 -1.49
N PHE A 72 -1.56 4.70 -1.57
CA PHE A 72 -2.40 5.16 -0.46
C PHE A 72 -2.96 4.02 0.40
N ALA A 73 -2.76 2.75 0.00
CA ALA A 73 -3.34 1.60 0.68
C ALA A 73 -2.54 1.22 1.94
N ASN A 74 -3.15 1.46 3.10
CA ASN A 74 -2.69 0.96 4.39
C ASN A 74 -3.87 0.85 5.37
N GLU A 75 -3.66 0.16 6.50
CA GLU A 75 -4.71 -0.08 7.50
C GLU A 75 -5.27 1.22 8.07
N ALA A 76 -4.41 2.17 8.49
CA ALA A 76 -4.84 3.42 9.11
C ALA A 76 -5.71 4.32 8.18
N ASN A 77 -5.45 4.29 6.87
CA ASN A 77 -6.25 4.97 5.87
C ASN A 77 -7.57 4.24 5.64
N ASN A 78 -7.53 2.91 5.50
CA ASN A 78 -8.73 2.10 5.34
C ASN A 78 -9.67 2.20 6.55
N GLU A 79 -9.12 2.22 7.77
CA GLU A 79 -9.86 2.44 9.02
C GLU A 79 -10.53 3.81 9.02
N PHE A 80 -9.80 4.86 8.64
CA PHE A 80 -10.34 6.20 8.53
C PHE A 80 -11.49 6.28 7.51
N LEU A 81 -11.31 5.71 6.32
CA LEU A 81 -12.35 5.67 5.30
C LEU A 81 -13.59 4.90 5.78
N LYS A 82 -13.38 3.76 6.43
CA LYS A 82 -14.46 2.93 6.99
C LYS A 82 -15.21 3.65 8.12
N LYS A 83 -14.48 4.25 9.07
CA LYS A 83 -15.05 4.97 10.23
C LYS A 83 -15.88 6.17 9.79
N ASN A 84 -15.38 6.94 8.82
CA ASN A 84 -16.06 8.13 8.30
C ASN A 84 -17.06 7.81 7.17
N ARG A 85 -17.31 6.52 6.88
CA ARG A 85 -18.24 6.05 5.84
C ARG A 85 -17.98 6.66 4.45
N ILE A 86 -16.71 6.95 4.14
CA ILE A 86 -16.31 7.51 2.85
C ILE A 86 -16.35 6.41 1.79
N ASN A 87 -17.06 6.66 0.70
CA ASN A 87 -17.23 5.71 -0.40
C ASN A 87 -15.97 5.64 -1.28
N ALA A 88 -14.95 4.93 -0.79
CA ALA A 88 -13.65 4.82 -1.46
C ALA A 88 -13.35 3.41 -2.02
N TYR A 89 -12.49 3.39 -3.04
CA TYR A 89 -11.92 2.20 -3.68
C TYR A 89 -10.42 2.41 -3.90
N ILE A 90 -9.60 1.83 -3.02
CA ILE A 90 -8.14 1.94 -3.05
C ILE A 90 -7.55 0.52 -3.02
N PRO A 91 -6.98 0.02 -4.14
CA PRO A 91 -6.42 -1.33 -4.17
C PRO A 91 -5.13 -1.44 -3.36
N ASP A 92 -4.85 -2.61 -2.84
CA ASP A 92 -3.52 -2.94 -2.32
C ASP A 92 -2.57 -3.36 -3.45
N ASN A 93 -1.29 -3.52 -3.12
CA ASN A 93 -0.25 -3.94 -4.08
C ASN A 93 -0.45 -5.37 -4.63
N GLN A 94 -1.33 -6.17 -4.01
CA GLN A 94 -1.62 -7.54 -4.42
C GLN A 94 -2.90 -7.66 -5.25
N PHE A 95 -3.65 -6.57 -5.46
CA PHE A 95 -4.91 -6.54 -6.19
C PHE A 95 -4.83 -7.24 -7.56
N ARG A 96 -3.80 -6.93 -8.35
CA ARG A 96 -3.60 -7.55 -9.66
C ARG A 96 -3.41 -9.08 -9.57
N GLN A 97 -2.79 -9.58 -8.50
CA GLN A 97 -2.55 -11.02 -8.35
C GLN A 97 -3.81 -11.79 -7.96
N ARG A 98 -4.79 -11.12 -7.33
CA ARG A 98 -6.07 -11.71 -6.96
C ARG A 98 -7.07 -11.72 -8.11
N ASP A 99 -6.84 -10.96 -9.17
CA ASP A 99 -7.75 -10.91 -10.30
C ASP A 99 -7.42 -12.02 -11.33
N PRO A 100 -8.38 -12.91 -11.64
CA PRO A 100 -8.20 -14.01 -12.60
C PRO A 100 -7.67 -13.56 -13.96
N LYS A 101 -7.99 -12.33 -14.41
CA LYS A 101 -7.56 -11.80 -15.72
C LYS A 101 -6.04 -11.63 -15.84
N PHE A 102 -5.33 -11.58 -14.73
CA PHE A 102 -3.88 -11.36 -14.71
C PHE A 102 -3.08 -12.61 -14.33
N LYS A 103 -3.73 -13.78 -14.21
CA LYS A 103 -3.05 -15.05 -13.89
C LYS A 103 -1.87 -15.34 -14.84
N ASP A 104 -2.06 -15.11 -16.13
CA ASP A 104 -1.06 -15.41 -17.17
C ASP A 104 -0.13 -14.23 -17.50
N GLN A 105 -0.35 -13.05 -16.89
CA GLN A 105 0.44 -11.85 -17.20
C GLN A 105 1.92 -12.02 -16.82
N LYS A 106 2.22 -12.79 -15.77
CA LYS A 106 3.59 -13.11 -15.33
C LYS A 106 4.33 -14.06 -16.28
N ALA A 107 3.62 -14.79 -17.13
CA ALA A 107 4.24 -15.62 -18.16
C ALA A 107 4.69 -14.79 -19.37
N LYS A 108 3.99 -13.68 -19.66
CA LYS A 108 4.24 -12.82 -20.83
C LYS A 108 5.29 -11.74 -20.61
N TYR A 109 5.38 -11.20 -19.39
CA TYR A 109 6.41 -10.22 -19.01
C TYR A 109 7.29 -10.87 -17.94
N GLY A 110 8.51 -11.27 -18.33
CA GLY A 110 9.46 -11.94 -17.44
C GLY A 110 9.63 -11.20 -16.11
N LYS A 111 9.89 -11.96 -15.04
CA LYS A 111 10.14 -11.37 -13.71
C LYS A 111 11.26 -10.34 -13.84
N ARG A 112 11.03 -9.11 -13.39
CA ARG A 112 12.10 -8.14 -13.17
C ARG A 112 13.13 -8.83 -12.28
N HIS A 113 14.33 -9.09 -12.80
CA HIS A 113 15.39 -9.74 -12.05
C HIS A 113 15.65 -8.89 -10.81
N ARG A 114 15.12 -9.33 -9.67
CA ARG A 114 15.67 -8.92 -8.38
C ARG A 114 16.93 -9.74 -8.25
N ASP A 115 18.07 -9.05 -8.14
CA ASP A 115 19.28 -9.68 -7.64
C ASP A 115 18.90 -10.42 -6.37
N THR A 116 18.90 -11.75 -6.47
CA THR A 116 18.63 -12.59 -5.31
C THR A 116 19.80 -12.32 -4.40
N VAL A 117 19.54 -11.84 -3.19
CA VAL A 117 20.59 -11.58 -2.20
C VAL A 117 21.37 -12.89 -2.02
N LYS A 118 22.52 -13.01 -2.68
CA LYS A 118 23.36 -14.20 -2.66
C LYS A 118 23.80 -14.40 -1.21
N GLY A 119 23.53 -15.58 -0.64
CA GLY A 119 24.07 -15.97 0.67
C GLY A 119 23.07 -16.36 1.77
N GLN A 120 21.74 -16.36 1.54
CA GLN A 120 20.81 -16.91 2.54
C GLN A 120 20.62 -18.41 2.37
N LYS A 121 21.04 -19.18 3.39
CA LYS A 121 20.76 -20.62 3.50
C LYS A 121 19.24 -20.86 3.44
N SER A 122 18.81 -21.72 2.52
CA SER A 122 17.43 -22.20 2.48
C SER A 122 17.14 -23.00 3.74
N VAL A 123 16.03 -22.70 4.39
CA VAL A 123 15.57 -23.39 5.59
C VAL A 123 14.12 -23.79 5.42
N ILE A 124 13.69 -24.82 6.14
CA ILE A 124 12.32 -25.31 6.09
C ILE A 124 11.33 -24.14 6.33
N PRO A 125 10.43 -23.83 5.38
CA PRO A 125 9.55 -22.67 5.49
C PRO A 125 8.51 -22.84 6.59
N ALA A 126 7.95 -21.72 7.09
CA ALA A 126 6.92 -21.75 8.13
C ALA A 126 5.62 -22.47 7.69
N SER A 127 5.41 -22.70 6.40
CA SER A 127 4.27 -23.46 5.87
C SER A 127 4.30 -24.95 6.21
N GLU A 128 5.48 -25.49 6.54
CA GLU A 128 5.67 -26.91 6.94
C GLU A 128 5.38 -27.12 8.44
N PHE A 129 5.08 -26.04 9.17
CA PHE A 129 4.82 -26.08 10.61
C PHE A 129 3.30 -26.09 10.84
N THR A 130 2.85 -26.96 11.73
CA THR A 130 1.41 -27.14 12.01
C THR A 130 0.98 -26.15 13.09
N LEU A 131 0.18 -25.15 12.70
CA LEU A 131 -0.37 -24.14 13.60
C LEU A 131 -1.81 -24.46 13.99
N ASN A 132 -2.11 -24.47 15.29
CA ASN A 132 -3.47 -24.39 15.80
C ASN A 132 -3.73 -22.95 16.32
N VAL A 133 -4.50 -22.18 15.56
CA VAL A 133 -4.81 -20.78 15.89
C VAL A 133 -5.62 -20.65 17.17
N THR A 134 -6.62 -21.51 17.38
CA THR A 134 -7.55 -21.44 18.52
C THR A 134 -6.84 -21.74 19.83
N LYS A 135 -5.99 -22.78 19.84
CA LYS A 135 -5.22 -23.18 21.02
C LYS A 135 -3.89 -22.43 21.17
N LYS A 136 -3.51 -21.62 20.16
CA LYS A 136 -2.21 -20.95 20.05
C LYS A 136 -1.04 -21.93 20.25
N THR A 137 -1.15 -23.12 19.68
CA THR A 137 -0.09 -24.13 19.70
C THR A 137 0.52 -24.28 18.32
N CYS A 138 1.80 -24.61 18.26
CA CYS A 138 2.50 -24.86 17.01
C CYS A 138 3.39 -26.10 17.15
N HIS A 139 3.36 -26.97 16.16
CA HIS A 139 4.24 -28.13 16.07
C HIS A 139 5.21 -27.95 14.90
N CYS A 140 6.47 -28.31 15.14
CA CYS A 140 7.49 -28.29 14.10
C CYS A 140 7.36 -29.53 13.19
N PRO A 141 8.03 -29.55 12.03
CA PRO A 141 8.04 -30.70 11.12
C PRO A 141 8.57 -32.00 11.75
N ALA A 142 9.37 -31.90 12.82
CA ALA A 142 9.84 -33.05 13.60
C ALA A 142 8.84 -33.52 14.67
N GLY A 143 7.64 -32.93 14.74
CA GLY A 143 6.56 -33.29 15.67
C GLY A 143 6.60 -32.60 17.04
N ASN A 144 7.71 -31.95 17.40
CA ASN A 144 7.88 -31.31 18.71
C ASN A 144 7.03 -30.04 18.85
N GLU A 145 6.51 -29.82 20.05
CA GLU A 145 5.73 -28.63 20.40
C GLU A 145 6.64 -27.40 20.59
N MET A 146 6.23 -26.28 20.01
CA MET A 146 6.89 -24.99 20.11
C MET A 146 6.15 -24.09 21.09
N TRP A 147 6.88 -23.30 21.87
CA TRP A 147 6.27 -22.36 22.81
C TRP A 147 5.97 -21.02 22.13
N LEU A 148 4.91 -20.35 22.59
CA LEU A 148 4.53 -19.04 22.08
C LEU A 148 5.50 -17.98 22.60
N HIS A 149 6.40 -17.53 21.74
CA HIS A 149 7.41 -16.52 22.07
C HIS A 149 6.81 -15.12 22.14
N SER A 150 5.95 -14.76 21.18
CA SER A 150 5.27 -13.47 21.22
C SER A 150 3.94 -13.49 20.47
N GLU A 151 3.00 -12.74 21.02
CA GLU A 151 1.72 -12.42 20.40
C GLU A 151 1.65 -10.91 20.23
N GLY A 152 1.26 -10.48 19.04
CA GLY A 152 1.05 -9.07 18.77
C GLY A 152 0.23 -8.84 17.53
N THR A 153 -0.03 -7.57 17.26
CA THR A 153 -0.75 -7.15 16.06
C THR A 153 0.24 -6.55 15.08
N THR A 154 0.20 -7.01 13.83
CA THR A 154 0.98 -6.38 12.75
C THR A 154 0.51 -4.94 12.54
N THR A 155 1.33 -4.11 11.90
CA THR A 155 0.94 -2.76 11.45
C THR A 155 -0.35 -2.76 10.61
N GLY A 156 -0.72 -3.91 10.02
CA GLY A 156 -1.94 -4.10 9.25
C GLY A 156 -3.15 -4.63 10.04
N GLY A 157 -3.13 -4.59 11.37
CA GLY A 157 -4.26 -5.04 12.21
C GLY A 157 -4.42 -6.56 12.30
N LYS A 158 -3.54 -7.34 11.66
CA LYS A 158 -3.59 -8.82 11.68
C LYS A 158 -2.88 -9.38 12.90
N LEU A 159 -3.44 -10.44 13.48
CA LEU A 159 -2.82 -11.18 14.58
C LEU A 159 -1.54 -11.86 14.08
N LYS A 160 -0.43 -11.62 14.77
CA LYS A 160 0.86 -12.27 14.54
C LYS A 160 1.19 -13.11 15.77
N LEU A 161 1.33 -14.42 15.55
CA LEU A 161 1.83 -15.36 16.56
C LEU A 161 3.24 -15.77 16.16
N SER A 162 4.20 -15.60 17.06
CA SER A 162 5.59 -16.03 16.87
C SER A 162 5.90 -17.14 17.85
N PHE A 163 6.42 -18.24 17.34
CA PHE A 163 6.75 -19.44 18.11
C PHE A 163 8.24 -19.70 18.06
N GLU A 164 8.75 -20.27 19.14
CA GLU A 164 10.12 -20.71 19.25
C GLU A 164 10.19 -22.17 19.71
N GLY A 165 11.07 -22.95 19.09
CA GLY A 165 11.34 -24.33 19.49
C GLY A 165 12.16 -24.37 20.77
N LYS A 166 11.90 -25.35 21.64
CA LYS A 166 12.71 -25.54 22.84
C LYS A 166 14.13 -25.93 22.46
N LEU A 167 15.13 -25.40 23.18
CA LEU A 167 16.54 -25.69 22.92
C LEU A 167 16.86 -27.18 23.08
N THR A 168 16.25 -27.86 24.05
CA THR A 168 16.40 -29.31 24.29
C THR A 168 16.04 -30.14 23.07
N ASP A 169 14.95 -29.75 22.41
CA ASP A 169 14.36 -30.46 21.29
C ASP A 169 15.11 -30.11 19.99
N CYS A 170 15.50 -28.84 19.83
CA CYS A 170 16.26 -28.38 18.67
C CYS A 170 17.71 -28.88 18.68
N ARG A 171 18.34 -29.01 19.85
CA ARG A 171 19.73 -29.44 20.00
C ARG A 171 19.98 -30.84 19.45
N HIS A 172 19.06 -31.77 19.71
CA HIS A 172 19.15 -33.17 19.31
C HIS A 172 18.26 -33.51 18.10
N CYS A 173 17.80 -32.48 17.37
CA CYS A 173 16.88 -32.68 16.24
C CYS A 173 17.63 -33.23 15.00
N PRO A 174 17.17 -34.31 14.36
CA PRO A 174 17.80 -34.86 13.16
C PRO A 174 17.82 -33.88 11.98
N ILE A 175 16.81 -33.03 11.87
CA ILE A 175 16.65 -32.03 10.80
C ILE A 175 17.19 -30.64 11.21
N LYS A 176 17.97 -30.53 12.29
CA LYS A 176 18.47 -29.26 12.84
C LYS A 176 19.19 -28.41 11.79
N THR A 177 20.02 -29.02 10.96
CA THR A 177 20.81 -28.33 9.92
C THR A 177 19.95 -27.70 8.84
N ASP A 178 18.84 -28.32 8.49
CA ASP A 178 17.93 -27.87 7.43
C ASP A 178 16.83 -26.95 7.97
N CYS A 179 16.45 -27.15 9.24
CA CYS A 179 15.46 -26.35 9.93
C CYS A 179 16.02 -24.99 10.39
N MET A 180 17.26 -24.94 10.91
CA MET A 180 17.83 -23.72 11.50
C MET A 180 18.80 -23.01 10.55
N ARG A 181 18.71 -21.66 10.52
CA ARG A 181 19.70 -20.84 9.79
C ARG A 181 21.08 -20.93 10.43
N ASN A 182 21.13 -20.91 11.76
CA ASN A 182 22.34 -21.10 12.55
C ASN A 182 22.12 -22.26 13.55
N PRO A 183 22.49 -23.51 13.19
CA PRO A 183 22.32 -24.67 14.06
C PRO A 183 23.01 -24.52 15.43
N ALA A 184 24.19 -23.90 15.48
CA ALA A 184 24.95 -23.73 16.72
C ALA A 184 24.22 -22.88 17.78
N SER A 185 23.23 -22.08 17.36
CA SER A 185 22.34 -21.34 18.27
C SER A 185 21.60 -22.24 19.26
N ALA A 186 21.26 -23.48 18.89
CA ALA A 186 20.56 -24.38 19.80
C ALA A 186 21.47 -24.98 20.90
N ASP A 187 22.79 -24.85 20.75
CA ASP A 187 23.78 -25.51 21.61
C ASP A 187 24.18 -24.62 22.80
N THR A 188 23.92 -23.32 22.74
CA THR A 188 24.22 -22.38 23.82
C THR A 188 23.00 -22.14 24.73
N ARG A 189 23.25 -21.91 26.02
CA ARG A 189 22.19 -21.63 27.01
C ARG A 189 21.42 -20.33 26.72
N HIS A 190 22.08 -19.38 26.07
CA HIS A 190 21.52 -18.07 25.69
C HIS A 190 21.15 -18.00 24.21
N GLY A 191 21.19 -19.12 23.49
CA GLY A 191 20.81 -19.16 22.11
C GLY A 191 19.31 -19.33 21.91
N HIS A 192 18.92 -19.34 20.64
CA HIS A 192 17.54 -19.47 20.22
C HIS A 192 17.30 -20.77 19.46
N GLY A 193 16.11 -21.35 19.68
CA GLY A 193 15.62 -22.46 18.88
C GLY A 193 15.12 -22.01 17.51
N ARG A 194 14.45 -22.91 16.79
CA ARG A 194 13.79 -22.53 15.54
C ARG A 194 12.69 -21.50 15.83
N GLN A 195 12.77 -20.33 15.20
CA GLN A 195 11.73 -19.31 15.27
C GLN A 195 10.89 -19.30 14.00
N VAL A 196 9.57 -19.32 14.16
CA VAL A 196 8.59 -19.17 13.07
C VAL A 196 7.51 -18.17 13.47
N ALA A 197 6.97 -17.42 12.52
CA ALA A 197 5.88 -16.50 12.79
C ALA A 197 4.77 -16.68 11.76
N PHE A 198 3.53 -16.71 12.26
CA PHE A 198 2.32 -16.81 11.47
C PHE A 198 1.54 -15.52 11.59
N THR A 199 1.14 -14.97 10.46
CA THR A 199 0.19 -13.86 10.41
C THR A 199 -1.17 -14.41 10.03
N ILE A 200 -2.11 -14.32 10.97
CA ILE A 200 -3.45 -14.87 10.83
C ILE A 200 -4.35 -13.79 10.25
N ASP A 201 -4.96 -14.11 9.12
CA ASP A 201 -5.96 -13.26 8.50
C ASP A 201 -7.34 -13.56 9.13
N SER A 202 -7.82 -12.66 9.97
CA SER A 202 -9.16 -12.77 10.55
C SER A 202 -10.26 -12.29 9.60
N GLY A 203 -9.89 -11.66 8.47
CA GLY A 203 -10.83 -11.02 7.54
C GLY A 203 -11.61 -9.85 8.14
N LYS A 204 -11.24 -9.39 9.34
CA LYS A 204 -11.92 -8.33 10.11
C LYS A 204 -11.24 -6.96 9.96
N THR A 205 -10.05 -6.90 9.38
CA THR A 205 -9.29 -5.65 9.23
C THR A 205 -9.99 -4.69 8.28
N ALA A 206 -9.69 -3.39 8.40
CA ALA A 206 -10.15 -2.40 7.45
C ALA A 206 -9.54 -2.62 6.07
N THR A 207 -8.32 -3.15 5.98
CA THR A 207 -7.73 -3.57 4.71
C THR A 207 -8.52 -4.68 4.04
N ASP A 208 -8.98 -5.69 4.78
CA ASP A 208 -9.81 -6.76 4.19
C ASP A 208 -11.20 -6.26 3.79
N TRP A 209 -11.75 -5.28 4.52
CA TRP A 209 -12.94 -4.54 4.09
C TRP A 209 -12.72 -3.83 2.75
N MET A 210 -11.60 -3.13 2.58
CA MET A 210 -11.27 -2.45 1.31
C MET A 210 -11.04 -3.46 0.17
N LYS A 211 -10.33 -4.57 0.43
CA LYS A 211 -10.14 -5.64 -0.56
C LYS A 211 -11.48 -6.16 -1.08
N LYS A 212 -12.43 -6.48 -0.20
CA LYS A 212 -13.77 -6.94 -0.61
C LYS A 212 -14.49 -5.92 -1.51
N ARG A 213 -14.36 -4.62 -1.22
CA ARG A 213 -14.96 -3.56 -2.05
C ARG A 213 -14.31 -3.49 -3.43
N VAL A 214 -12.98 -3.45 -3.48
CA VAL A 214 -12.21 -3.31 -4.72
C VAL A 214 -12.30 -4.56 -5.59
N ASP A 215 -12.28 -5.75 -4.99
CA ASP A 215 -12.32 -7.04 -5.70
C ASP A 215 -13.73 -7.38 -6.21
N SER A 216 -14.78 -6.67 -5.77
CA SER A 216 -16.13 -6.80 -6.31
C SER A 216 -16.23 -6.37 -7.78
N ALA A 217 -17.20 -6.90 -8.54
CA ALA A 217 -17.40 -6.51 -9.95
C ALA A 217 -17.57 -4.99 -10.11
N LYS A 218 -18.34 -4.36 -9.22
CA LYS A 218 -18.52 -2.90 -9.16
C LYS A 218 -17.21 -2.18 -8.86
N GLY A 219 -16.45 -2.64 -7.87
CA GLY A 219 -15.17 -2.04 -7.48
C GLY A 219 -14.12 -2.10 -8.60
N LYS A 220 -14.03 -3.24 -9.28
CA LYS A 220 -13.16 -3.42 -10.45
C LYS A 220 -13.53 -2.46 -11.59
N LEU A 221 -14.82 -2.31 -11.87
CA LEU A 221 -15.30 -1.36 -12.88
C LEU A 221 -14.93 0.08 -12.49
N ILE A 222 -15.26 0.50 -11.27
CA ILE A 222 -14.92 1.84 -10.76
C ILE A 222 -13.42 2.11 -10.86
N TYR A 223 -12.59 1.18 -10.37
CA TYR A 223 -11.14 1.36 -10.35
C TYR A 223 -10.53 1.36 -11.76
N SER A 224 -11.09 0.60 -12.71
CA SER A 224 -10.61 0.58 -14.10
C SER A 224 -10.65 1.95 -14.77
N HIS A 225 -11.58 2.83 -14.37
CA HIS A 225 -11.64 4.20 -14.88
C HIS A 225 -10.57 5.12 -14.32
N ARG A 226 -9.89 4.77 -13.21
CA ARG A 226 -8.88 5.65 -12.59
C ARG A 226 -7.80 6.05 -13.58
N MET A 227 -7.29 5.10 -14.38
CA MET A 227 -6.26 5.37 -15.39
C MET A 227 -6.68 6.52 -16.31
N SER A 228 -7.88 6.45 -16.88
CA SER A 228 -8.42 7.48 -17.78
C SER A 228 -8.65 8.85 -17.13
N VAL A 229 -8.75 8.92 -15.79
CA VAL A 229 -8.98 10.17 -15.07
C VAL A 229 -7.67 10.89 -14.79
N VAL A 230 -6.72 10.24 -14.12
CA VAL A 230 -5.52 10.93 -13.60
C VAL A 230 -4.32 10.84 -14.53
N GLU A 231 -4.17 9.76 -15.32
CA GLU A 231 -2.98 9.60 -16.17
C GLU A 231 -2.88 10.68 -17.26
N PRO A 232 -3.97 11.12 -17.92
CA PRO A 232 -3.89 12.23 -18.87
C PRO A 232 -3.46 13.55 -18.22
N VAL A 233 -3.82 13.77 -16.95
CA VAL A 233 -3.42 14.96 -16.19
C VAL A 233 -1.92 14.95 -15.95
N PHE A 234 -1.39 13.86 -15.39
CA PHE A 234 0.05 13.71 -15.16
C PHE A 234 0.84 13.62 -16.47
N GLY A 235 0.27 13.02 -17.52
CA GLY A 235 0.84 13.00 -18.86
C GLY A 235 1.01 14.41 -19.42
N ASN A 236 -0.02 15.26 -19.31
CA ASN A 236 0.08 16.65 -19.73
C ASN A 236 1.15 17.40 -18.91
N ILE A 237 1.08 17.34 -17.58
CA ILE A 237 2.00 18.09 -16.70
C ILE A 237 3.46 17.62 -16.85
N GLY A 238 3.70 16.31 -16.84
CA GLY A 238 5.04 15.74 -16.93
C GLY A 238 5.61 15.81 -18.35
N THR A 239 4.88 15.24 -19.32
CA THR A 239 5.40 15.07 -20.69
C THR A 239 5.27 16.35 -21.52
N ASN A 240 4.07 16.95 -21.58
CA ASN A 240 3.85 18.11 -22.44
C ASN A 240 4.35 19.42 -21.83
N LYS A 241 4.26 19.59 -20.50
CA LYS A 241 4.75 20.80 -19.80
C LYS A 241 6.15 20.63 -19.24
N GLY A 242 6.71 19.41 -19.23
CA GLY A 242 8.09 19.16 -18.86
C GLY A 242 8.39 19.10 -17.35
N LEU A 243 7.37 19.04 -16.47
CA LEU A 243 7.60 18.93 -15.02
C LEU A 243 7.89 17.48 -14.59
N ASN A 244 9.07 16.97 -14.96
CA ASN A 244 9.51 15.63 -14.60
C ASN A 244 10.21 15.57 -13.22
N ARG A 245 10.60 16.73 -12.67
CA ARG A 245 11.16 16.89 -11.33
C ARG A 245 10.88 18.30 -10.82
N PHE A 246 10.73 18.45 -9.51
CA PHE A 246 10.70 19.77 -8.90
C PHE A 246 12.08 20.42 -9.00
N SER A 247 12.13 21.68 -9.44
CA SER A 247 13.38 22.44 -9.59
C SER A 247 13.67 23.37 -8.41
N LEU A 248 12.68 23.56 -7.53
CA LEU A 248 12.80 24.42 -6.36
C LEU A 248 13.16 23.61 -5.11
N ARG A 249 13.72 24.32 -4.11
CA ARG A 249 14.04 23.76 -2.79
C ARG A 249 13.16 24.37 -1.72
N GLY A 250 12.74 23.56 -0.75
CA GLY A 250 11.84 23.96 0.32
C GLY A 250 10.37 23.73 -0.02
N LYS A 251 9.59 23.34 0.99
CA LYS A 251 8.21 22.87 0.84
C LYS A 251 7.32 23.90 0.15
N ASP A 252 7.38 25.16 0.58
CA ASP A 252 6.48 26.20 0.08
C ASP A 252 6.75 26.53 -1.40
N LYS A 253 8.02 26.60 -1.78
CA LYS A 253 8.42 26.83 -3.18
C LYS A 253 7.98 25.66 -4.06
N VAL A 254 8.21 24.43 -3.62
CA VAL A 254 7.81 23.23 -4.35
C VAL A 254 6.28 23.11 -4.45
N GLN A 255 5.55 23.42 -3.38
CA GLN A 255 4.09 23.49 -3.36
C GLN A 255 3.56 24.52 -4.36
N GLY A 256 4.18 25.71 -4.42
CA GLY A 256 3.84 26.75 -5.40
C GLY A 256 4.11 26.31 -6.84
N GLN A 257 5.26 25.70 -7.11
CA GLN A 257 5.57 25.12 -8.42
C GLN A 257 4.52 24.07 -8.82
N TRP A 258 4.18 23.15 -7.91
CA TRP A 258 3.19 22.12 -8.19
C TRP A 258 1.81 22.70 -8.52
N GLN A 259 1.35 23.65 -7.72
CA GLN A 259 0.07 24.32 -7.93
C GLN A 259 0.04 25.13 -9.23
N LEU A 260 1.13 25.79 -9.60
CA LEU A 260 1.22 26.53 -10.85
C LEU A 260 1.03 25.62 -12.06
N TYR A 261 1.70 24.47 -12.10
CA TYR A 261 1.53 23.51 -13.19
C TYR A 261 0.12 22.90 -13.23
N CYS A 262 -0.46 22.63 -12.06
CA CYS A 262 -1.86 22.19 -11.98
C CYS A 262 -2.84 23.26 -12.49
N LEU A 263 -2.59 24.53 -12.18
CA LEU A 263 -3.39 25.65 -12.67
C LEU A 263 -3.30 25.79 -14.19
N VAL A 264 -2.09 25.71 -14.75
CA VAL A 264 -1.86 25.73 -16.21
C VAL A 264 -2.65 24.60 -16.90
N HIS A 265 -2.64 23.39 -16.32
CA HIS A 265 -3.45 22.28 -16.81
C HIS A 265 -4.95 22.63 -16.83
N ASN A 266 -5.48 23.15 -15.73
CA ASN A 266 -6.90 23.51 -15.63
C ASN A 266 -7.29 24.62 -16.62
N ILE A 267 -6.47 25.68 -16.76
CA ILE A 267 -6.73 26.77 -17.71
C ILE A 267 -6.77 26.23 -19.15
N GLU A 268 -5.85 25.34 -19.52
CA GLU A 268 -5.85 24.72 -20.84
C GLU A 268 -7.11 23.87 -21.08
N LYS A 269 -7.55 23.12 -20.07
CA LYS A 269 -8.80 22.36 -20.14
C LYS A 269 -10.02 23.26 -20.32
N LEU A 270 -10.12 24.34 -19.55
CA LEU A 270 -11.22 25.29 -19.65
C LEU A 270 -11.20 26.06 -20.98
N SER A 271 -10.03 26.49 -21.44
CA SER A 271 -9.87 27.22 -22.70
C SER A 271 -10.28 26.38 -23.92
N ARG A 272 -9.88 25.10 -23.95
CA ARG A 272 -10.15 24.21 -25.09
C ARG A 272 -11.50 23.51 -25.02
N TYR A 273 -11.97 23.17 -23.82
CA TYR A 273 -13.12 22.30 -23.63
C TYR A 273 -14.23 22.88 -22.75
N GLY A 274 -14.07 24.10 -22.21
CA GLY A 274 -15.06 24.73 -21.34
C GLY A 274 -16.42 24.96 -22.01
N ARG A 275 -16.44 25.10 -23.35
CA ARG A 275 -17.68 25.25 -24.14
C ARG A 275 -18.38 23.93 -24.45
N ILE A 276 -17.69 22.78 -24.34
CA ILE A 276 -18.22 21.47 -24.73
C ILE A 276 -19.18 20.89 -23.67
N GLY A 277 -19.22 21.45 -22.46
CA GLY A 277 -20.11 20.99 -21.38
C GLY A 277 -21.42 21.79 -21.19
N LEU A 278 -21.72 22.76 -22.08
CA LEU A 278 -22.90 23.62 -22.01
C LEU A 278 -24.04 23.17 -22.96
N HIS A 279 -23.91 21.99 -23.58
CA HIS A 279 -24.95 21.36 -24.40
C HIS A 279 -25.31 19.98 -23.82
#